data_AF-A0A850PF11-F1
#
_entry.id   AF-A0A850PF11-F1
#
_cell.length_a   1.000
_cell.length_b   1.000
_cell.length_c   1.000
_cell.angle_alpha   90.00
_cell.angle_beta   90.00
_cell.angle_gamma   90.00
#
_symmetry.space_group_name_H-M   'P 1'
#
loop_
_entity.id
_entity.type
_entity.pdbx_description
1 polymer ?
#
loop_
_entity_poly.entity_id
_entity_poly.type
_entity_poly.pdbx_seq_one_letter_code
_entity_poly.pdbx_strand_id
1 'polypeptide(L)'
;MFIYNPEKFASLYASELGQQIWTFLTLPENVARLETASELSKPAVEGIEEQLLEAFREDVLADRVKQMIGHMVRQILEQRGWVLDQGDVKVQSVPFMKAARYRRPDWFTFHAFRNTSDPRDIAITDRRQNASLPVGVRWTYYATFASPIKAAVAFGVRDLGQLRQQVHANGYQRVRVERMLRRA
;
A
#
# COMPACT_ATOMS: atom_id res chain seq x y z
N MET A 1 18.13 -6.89 11.62
CA MET A 1 19.07 -5.87 11.11
C MET A 1 19.00 -5.93 9.59
N PHE A 2 18.84 -4.78 8.91
CA PHE A 2 18.80 -4.73 7.45
C PHE A 2 20.21 -4.70 6.87
N ILE A 3 20.38 -5.33 5.70
CA ILE A 3 21.65 -5.30 4.95
C ILE A 3 21.43 -4.51 3.67
N TYR A 4 22.23 -3.47 3.42
CA TYR A 4 22.17 -2.70 2.18
C TYR A 4 23.25 -3.14 1.21
N ASN A 5 22.87 -3.48 -0.02
CA ASN A 5 23.79 -3.62 -1.15
C ASN A 5 23.72 -2.35 -2.01
N PRO A 6 24.72 -1.46 -1.99
CA PRO A 6 24.62 -0.16 -2.66
C PRO A 6 24.77 -0.21 -4.18
N GLU A 7 25.36 -1.26 -4.76
CA GLU A 7 25.60 -1.40 -6.20
C GLU A 7 26.16 -0.09 -6.83
N LYS A 8 25.47 0.47 -7.83
CA LYS A 8 25.81 1.73 -8.52
C LYS A 8 25.81 2.97 -7.63
N PHE A 9 25.35 2.87 -6.38
CA PHE A 9 25.36 3.95 -5.38
C PHE A 9 26.50 3.81 -4.37
N ALA A 10 27.45 2.87 -4.54
CA ALA A 10 28.53 2.61 -3.57
C ALA A 10 29.26 3.87 -3.09
N SER A 11 29.68 4.74 -4.02
CA SER A 11 30.37 6.00 -3.66
C SER A 11 29.48 6.95 -2.85
N LEU A 12 28.22 7.12 -3.25
CA LEU A 12 27.27 7.97 -2.52
C LEU A 12 26.92 7.37 -1.15
N TYR A 13 26.76 6.05 -1.06
CA TYR A 13 26.50 5.38 0.20
C TYR A 13 27.67 5.49 1.18
N ALA A 14 28.92 5.45 0.69
CA ALA A 14 30.11 5.61 1.52
C ALA A 14 30.27 7.01 2.13
N SER A 15 29.52 8.01 1.64
CA SER A 15 29.47 9.34 2.25
C SER A 15 28.73 9.34 3.58
N GLU A 16 28.99 10.36 4.40
CA GLU A 16 28.27 10.57 5.67
C GLU A 16 26.75 10.65 5.46
N LEU A 17 26.31 11.43 4.46
CA LEU A 17 24.89 11.56 4.10
C LEU A 17 24.28 10.19 3.75
N GLY A 18 24.97 9.37 2.96
CA GLY A 18 24.50 8.05 2.56
C GLY A 18 24.30 7.10 3.75
N GLN A 19 25.22 7.13 4.71
CA GLN A 19 25.10 6.34 5.95
C GLN A 19 23.99 6.85 6.87
N GLN A 20 23.84 8.17 6.99
CA GLN A 20 22.78 8.79 7.80
C GLN A 20 21.39 8.48 7.22
N ILE A 21 21.22 8.56 5.91
CA ILE A 21 19.96 8.19 5.24
C ILE A 21 19.62 6.72 5.49
N TRP A 22 20.59 5.80 5.34
CA TRP A 22 20.34 4.39 5.61
C TRP A 22 19.94 4.13 7.06
N THR A 23 20.64 4.77 8.00
CA THR A 23 20.32 4.70 9.43
C THR A 23 18.90 5.20 9.69
N PHE A 24 18.53 6.35 9.13
CA PHE A 24 17.19 6.92 9.23
C PHE A 24 16.12 5.98 8.66
N LEU A 25 16.31 5.44 7.44
CA LEU A 25 15.32 4.58 6.77
C LEU A 25 15.10 3.26 7.52
N THR A 26 16.11 2.77 8.24
CA THR A 26 16.05 1.50 8.96
C THR A 26 15.57 1.62 10.41
N LEU A 27 15.25 2.83 10.86
CA LEU A 27 14.55 3.04 12.14
C LEU A 27 13.20 2.31 12.14
N PRO A 28 12.84 1.59 13.22
CA PRO A 28 11.60 0.80 13.28
C PRO A 28 10.34 1.56 12.87
N GLU A 29 10.20 2.80 13.32
CA GLU A 29 9.08 3.68 13.01
C GLU A 29 9.01 4.08 11.53
N ASN A 30 10.16 4.25 10.87
CA ASN A 30 10.21 4.60 9.46
C ASN A 30 9.92 3.39 8.58
N VAL A 31 10.41 2.21 8.97
CA VAL A 31 10.02 0.95 8.32
C VAL A 31 8.51 0.73 8.46
N ALA A 32 7.93 0.94 9.65
CA ALA A 32 6.49 0.82 9.86
C ALA A 32 5.68 1.80 8.98
N ARG A 33 6.16 3.04 8.79
CA ARG A 33 5.56 4.02 7.87
C ARG A 33 5.62 3.57 6.40
N LEU A 34 6.77 3.06 5.93
CA LEU A 34 6.94 2.51 4.58
C LEU A 34 5.99 1.33 4.33
N GLU A 35 5.88 0.42 5.29
CA GLU A 35 4.95 -0.73 5.23
C GLU A 35 3.50 -0.24 5.24
N THR A 36 3.16 0.74 6.07
CA THR A 36 1.79 1.31 6.14
C THR A 36 1.37 1.98 4.83
N ALA A 37 2.25 2.76 4.20
CA ALA A 37 1.97 3.34 2.89
C ALA A 37 1.72 2.23 1.84
N SER A 38 2.52 1.16 1.88
CA SER A 38 2.37 -0.01 1.01
C SER A 38 1.05 -0.77 1.26
N GLU A 39 0.66 -0.96 2.53
CA GLU A 39 -0.66 -1.47 2.94
C GLU A 39 -1.82 -0.63 2.37
N LEU A 40 -1.65 0.68 2.28
CA LEU A 40 -2.63 1.59 1.70
C LEU A 40 -2.57 1.64 0.15
N SER A 41 -1.74 0.78 -0.47
CA SER A 41 -1.45 0.76 -1.91
C SER A 41 -1.02 2.14 -2.42
N LYS A 42 -0.30 2.88 -1.59
CA LYS A 42 0.40 4.12 -1.91
C LYS A 42 1.89 3.82 -2.15
N PRO A 43 2.61 4.68 -2.88
CA PRO A 43 4.06 4.55 -2.98
C PRO A 43 4.71 4.63 -1.61
N ALA A 44 5.67 3.73 -1.34
CA ALA A 44 6.17 3.53 0.02
C ALA A 44 6.78 4.81 0.63
N VAL A 45 7.51 5.57 -0.19
CA VAL A 45 8.20 6.79 0.25
C VAL A 45 7.25 7.92 0.67
N GLU A 46 5.98 7.91 0.24
CA GLU A 46 4.97 8.86 0.75
C GLU A 46 4.80 8.75 2.27
N GLY A 47 5.05 7.57 2.84
CA GLY A 47 4.91 7.35 4.29
C GLY A 47 5.96 8.07 5.14
N ILE A 48 7.08 8.49 4.56
CA ILE A 48 8.23 9.06 5.30
C ILE A 48 8.68 10.42 4.75
N GLU A 49 7.97 10.97 3.77
CA GLU A 49 8.39 12.15 3.03
C GLU A 49 8.67 13.36 3.95
N GLU A 50 7.74 13.65 4.85
CA GLU A 50 7.86 14.78 5.77
C GLU A 50 9.07 14.63 6.70
N GLN A 51 9.25 13.43 7.27
CA GLN A 51 10.37 13.13 8.17
C GLN A 51 11.71 13.17 7.43
N LEU A 52 11.72 12.74 6.17
CA LEU A 52 12.90 12.78 5.32
C LEU A 52 13.31 14.23 5.03
N LEU A 53 12.36 15.11 4.71
CA LEU A 53 12.60 16.54 4.50
C LEU A 53 13.02 17.25 5.78
N GLU A 54 12.44 16.89 6.92
CA GLU A 54 12.81 17.47 8.22
C GLU A 54 14.26 17.12 8.59
N ALA A 55 14.66 15.86 8.37
CA ALA A 55 15.99 15.37 8.74
C ALA A 55 17.11 15.85 7.80
N PHE A 56 16.86 15.90 6.49
CA PHE A 56 17.92 16.09 5.49
C PHE A 56 17.72 17.32 4.59
N ARG A 57 16.61 18.04 4.75
CA ARG A 57 16.32 19.30 4.05
C ARG A 57 16.53 19.21 2.54
N GLU A 58 17.44 20.00 1.99
CA GLU A 58 17.70 20.13 0.56
C GLU A 58 18.57 19.01 -0.02
N ASP A 59 19.30 18.26 0.81
CA ASP A 59 20.16 17.16 0.35
C ASP A 59 19.34 16.06 -0.34
N VAL A 60 18.12 15.82 0.10
CA VAL A 60 17.20 14.83 -0.48
C VAL A 60 16.50 15.34 -1.74
N LEU A 61 16.74 16.59 -2.14
CA LEU A 61 16.26 17.14 -3.41
C LEU A 61 17.18 16.81 -4.58
N ALA A 62 18.41 16.34 -4.33
CA ALA A 62 19.31 15.88 -5.38
C ALA A 62 18.83 14.55 -6.00
N ASP A 63 18.73 14.50 -7.33
CA ASP A 63 18.16 13.34 -8.04
C ASP A 63 18.88 12.03 -7.75
N ARG A 64 20.21 12.07 -7.63
CA ARG A 64 20.99 10.86 -7.31
C ARG A 64 20.70 10.34 -5.90
N VAL A 65 20.46 11.23 -4.94
CA VAL A 65 20.07 10.88 -3.56
C VAL A 65 18.68 10.26 -3.54
N LYS A 66 17.71 10.84 -4.24
CA LYS A 66 16.35 10.26 -4.39
C LYS A 66 16.37 8.86 -4.98
N GLN A 67 17.16 8.66 -6.03
CA GLN A 67 17.34 7.34 -6.65
C GLN A 67 17.91 6.32 -5.65
N MET A 68 18.88 6.73 -4.85
CA MET A 68 19.46 5.88 -3.79
C MET A 68 18.43 5.57 -2.70
N ILE A 69 17.64 6.55 -2.26
CA ILE A 69 16.57 6.34 -1.27
C ILE A 69 15.56 5.33 -1.79
N GLY A 70 15.09 5.47 -3.03
CA GLY A 70 14.19 4.49 -3.65
C GLY A 70 14.81 3.09 -3.71
N HIS A 71 16.11 3.01 -3.99
CA HIS A 71 16.86 1.76 -4.00
C HIS A 71 16.97 1.12 -2.61
N MET A 72 17.26 1.92 -1.58
CA MET A 72 17.30 1.48 -0.17
C MET A 72 15.94 0.99 0.30
N VAL A 73 14.87 1.76 0.05
CA VAL A 73 13.50 1.41 0.42
C VAL A 73 13.06 0.11 -0.24
N ARG A 74 13.42 -0.11 -1.51
CA ARG A 74 13.19 -1.39 -2.19
C ARG A 74 13.81 -2.56 -1.42
N GLN A 75 15.09 -2.47 -1.06
CA GLN A 75 15.77 -3.56 -0.37
C GLN A 75 15.25 -3.80 1.06
N ILE A 76 14.87 -2.74 1.76
CA ILE A 76 14.22 -2.84 3.08
C ILE A 76 12.91 -3.62 2.94
N LEU A 77 12.05 -3.23 2.00
CA LEU A 77 10.75 -3.86 1.80
C LEU A 77 10.87 -5.31 1.28
N GLU A 78 11.81 -5.59 0.38
CA GLU A 78 12.11 -6.95 -0.08
C GLU A 78 12.55 -7.86 1.08
N GLN A 79 13.45 -7.38 1.96
CA GLN A 79 13.85 -8.10 3.18
C GLN A 79 12.70 -8.30 4.16
N ARG A 80 11.68 -7.44 4.10
CA ARG A 80 10.43 -7.57 4.86
C ARG A 80 9.42 -8.50 4.20
N GLY A 81 9.69 -9.02 3.00
CA GLY A 81 8.79 -9.92 2.25
C GLY A 81 7.74 -9.20 1.41
N TRP A 82 7.99 -7.94 1.04
CA TRP A 82 7.19 -7.22 0.05
C TRP A 82 7.79 -7.42 -1.33
N VAL A 83 6.95 -7.29 -2.36
CA VAL A 83 7.36 -7.29 -3.76
C VAL A 83 6.88 -6.04 -4.46
N LEU A 84 7.61 -5.64 -5.50
CA LEU A 84 7.22 -4.50 -6.34
C LEU A 84 5.85 -4.78 -6.99
N ASP A 85 4.89 -3.90 -6.73
CA ASP A 85 3.56 -3.92 -7.38
C ASP A 85 3.61 -3.11 -8.67
N GLN A 86 4.08 -1.87 -8.58
CA GLN A 86 4.13 -0.94 -9.69
C GLN A 86 5.21 0.11 -9.48
N GLY A 87 6.08 0.31 -10.47
CA GLY A 87 7.01 1.44 -10.52
C GLY A 87 6.39 2.70 -11.11
N ASP A 88 7.11 3.81 -11.04
CA ASP A 88 6.78 5.07 -11.73
C ASP A 88 5.38 5.66 -11.42
N VAL A 89 4.86 5.39 -10.23
CA VAL A 89 3.57 5.94 -9.79
C VAL A 89 3.75 7.41 -9.45
N LYS A 90 2.98 8.29 -10.09
CA LYS A 90 2.99 9.73 -9.80
C LYS A 90 2.57 9.96 -8.35
N VAL A 91 3.36 10.75 -7.64
CA VAL A 91 3.11 11.15 -6.26
C VAL A 91 2.91 12.66 -6.18
N GLN A 92 2.17 13.12 -5.18
CA GLN A 92 2.03 14.54 -4.85
C GLN A 92 3.03 14.85 -3.75
N SER A 93 4.31 14.87 -4.12
CA SER A 93 5.44 14.99 -3.19
C SER A 93 6.38 16.10 -3.63
N VAL A 94 7.05 16.73 -2.67
CA VAL A 94 8.09 17.75 -2.90
C VAL A 94 9.39 17.09 -3.42
N PRO A 95 10.01 16.13 -2.72
CA PRO A 95 11.22 15.48 -3.20
C PRO A 95 10.97 14.52 -4.37
N PHE A 96 9.83 13.81 -4.40
CA PHE A 96 9.61 12.76 -5.38
C PHE A 96 8.54 13.16 -6.40
N MET A 97 8.82 12.98 -7.69
CA MET A 97 7.77 13.10 -8.74
C MET A 97 7.05 11.76 -8.96
N LYS A 98 7.81 10.67 -8.86
CA LYS A 98 7.36 9.30 -9.05
C LYS A 98 8.01 8.38 -8.03
N ALA A 99 7.31 7.32 -7.64
CA ALA A 99 7.82 6.33 -6.70
C ALA A 99 7.19 4.94 -6.94
N ALA A 100 7.72 3.95 -6.22
CA ALA A 100 7.28 2.56 -6.31
C ALA A 100 6.24 2.20 -5.26
N ARG A 101 5.23 1.43 -5.68
CA ARG A 101 4.27 0.74 -4.82
C ARG A 101 4.68 -0.70 -4.61
N TYR A 102 4.36 -1.21 -3.43
CA TYR A 102 4.67 -2.58 -3.03
C TYR A 102 3.42 -3.28 -2.54
N ARG A 103 3.44 -4.61 -2.64
CA ARG A 103 2.37 -5.49 -2.17
C ARG A 103 2.96 -6.74 -1.53
N ARG A 104 2.14 -7.50 -0.81
CA ARG A 104 2.53 -8.86 -0.43
C ARG A 104 2.26 -9.86 -1.57
N PRO A 105 3.12 -10.88 -1.75
CA PRO A 105 2.92 -11.90 -2.79
C PRO A 105 1.62 -12.70 -2.63
N ASP A 106 1.23 -12.98 -1.39
CA ASP A 106 0.10 -13.83 -1.01
C ASP A 106 -1.25 -13.10 -1.05
N TRP A 107 -1.25 -11.77 -1.21
CA TRP A 107 -2.49 -11.00 -1.22
C TRP A 107 -3.39 -11.37 -2.40
N PHE A 108 -4.66 -11.56 -2.09
CA PHE A 108 -5.69 -11.81 -3.07
C PHE A 108 -6.43 -10.51 -3.40
N THR A 109 -6.64 -10.26 -4.69
CA THR A 109 -7.37 -9.07 -5.13
C THR A 109 -8.88 -9.35 -5.10
N PHE A 110 -9.60 -8.51 -4.36
CA PHE A 110 -11.04 -8.52 -4.26
C PHE A 110 -11.65 -7.29 -4.92
N HIS A 111 -12.91 -7.42 -5.32
CA HIS A 111 -13.70 -6.35 -5.88
C HIS A 111 -14.98 -6.18 -5.07
N ALA A 112 -15.29 -4.94 -4.70
CA ALA A 112 -16.48 -4.59 -3.94
C ALA A 112 -17.49 -3.91 -4.87
N PHE A 113 -18.75 -4.32 -4.74
CA PHE A 113 -19.90 -3.75 -5.43
C PHE A 113 -20.89 -3.21 -4.39
N ARG A 114 -21.42 -2.01 -4.63
CA ARG A 114 -22.43 -1.38 -3.80
C ARG A 114 -23.81 -1.63 -4.35
N ASN A 115 -24.75 -1.98 -3.48
CA ASN A 115 -26.16 -1.96 -3.79
C ASN A 115 -26.59 -0.49 -4.03
N THR A 116 -27.27 -0.23 -5.15
CA THR A 116 -27.68 1.13 -5.52
C THR A 116 -28.77 1.70 -4.62
N SER A 117 -29.56 0.84 -3.96
CA SER A 117 -30.66 1.25 -3.09
C SER A 117 -30.24 1.35 -1.62
N ASP A 118 -29.21 0.61 -1.20
CA ASP A 118 -28.58 0.73 0.12
C ASP A 118 -27.05 0.69 -0.01
N PRO A 119 -26.35 1.84 -0.04
CA PRO A 119 -24.90 1.88 -0.23
C PRO A 119 -24.07 1.19 0.87
N ARG A 120 -24.69 0.80 1.99
CA ARG A 120 -24.03 0.04 3.07
C ARG A 120 -24.02 -1.45 2.80
N ASP A 121 -24.85 -1.90 1.90
CA ASP A 121 -24.92 -3.28 1.47
C ASP A 121 -23.92 -3.51 0.33
N ILE A 122 -22.91 -4.33 0.62
CA ILE A 122 -21.76 -4.55 -0.26
C ILE A 122 -21.68 -6.05 -0.60
N ALA A 123 -21.51 -6.35 -1.88
CA ALA A 123 -21.08 -7.67 -2.33
C ALA A 123 -19.59 -7.62 -2.69
N ILE A 124 -18.81 -8.50 -2.07
CA ILE A 124 -17.37 -8.66 -2.31
C ILE A 124 -17.17 -9.92 -3.13
N THR A 125 -16.37 -9.84 -4.20
CA THR A 125 -16.11 -10.93 -5.14
C THR A 125 -14.62 -10.99 -5.49
N ASP A 126 -14.22 -12.07 -6.17
CA ASP A 126 -12.90 -12.26 -6.77
C ASP A 126 -12.81 -11.76 -8.22
N ARG A 127 -13.94 -11.45 -8.84
CA ARG A 127 -14.04 -11.00 -10.23
C ARG A 127 -14.66 -9.61 -10.34
N ARG A 128 -14.03 -8.74 -11.14
CA ARG A 128 -14.58 -7.42 -11.46
C ARG A 128 -15.63 -7.47 -12.57
N GLN A 129 -15.44 -8.32 -13.57
CA GLN A 129 -16.34 -8.46 -14.71
C GLN A 129 -17.12 -9.76 -14.59
N ASN A 130 -18.38 -9.76 -15.00
CA ASN A 130 -19.27 -10.95 -14.93
C ASN A 130 -19.27 -11.61 -13.54
N ALA A 131 -19.26 -10.78 -12.50
CA ALA A 131 -19.26 -11.25 -11.12
C ALA A 131 -20.62 -11.88 -10.79
N SER A 132 -20.61 -13.03 -10.10
CA SER A 132 -21.81 -13.67 -9.56
C SER A 132 -22.31 -12.84 -8.38
N LEU A 133 -23.21 -11.89 -8.64
CA LEU A 133 -23.75 -10.98 -7.63
C LEU A 133 -25.15 -11.42 -7.18
N PRO A 134 -25.59 -11.03 -5.96
CA PRO A 134 -26.96 -11.30 -5.51
C PRO A 134 -28.02 -10.77 -6.48
N VAL A 135 -29.04 -11.58 -6.75
CA VAL A 135 -30.19 -11.18 -7.58
C VAL A 135 -31.15 -10.26 -6.80
N GLY A 136 -32.04 -9.57 -7.53
CA GLY A 136 -33.12 -8.76 -6.95
C GLY A 136 -32.73 -7.33 -6.58
N VAL A 137 -31.46 -6.95 -6.73
CA VAL A 137 -30.98 -5.58 -6.55
C VAL A 137 -29.95 -5.24 -7.61
N ARG A 138 -29.82 -3.94 -7.93
CA ARG A 138 -28.78 -3.45 -8.84
C ARG A 138 -27.50 -3.17 -8.06
N TRP A 139 -26.39 -3.63 -8.62
CA TRP A 139 -25.06 -3.46 -8.07
C TRP A 139 -24.20 -2.58 -8.96
N THR A 140 -23.39 -1.73 -8.35
CA THR A 140 -22.42 -0.89 -9.05
C THR A 140 -21.03 -1.14 -8.48
N TYR A 141 -20.03 -1.29 -9.36
CA TYR A 141 -18.63 -1.41 -8.94
C TYR A 141 -18.24 -0.21 -8.07
N TYR A 142 -17.62 -0.51 -6.92
CA TYR A 142 -17.24 0.50 -5.96
C TYR A 142 -15.71 0.60 -5.82
N ALA A 143 -15.03 -0.52 -5.56
CA ALA A 143 -13.60 -0.50 -5.27
C ALA A 143 -12.93 -1.84 -5.56
N THR A 144 -11.60 -1.78 -5.69
CA THR A 144 -10.70 -2.95 -5.71
C THR A 144 -9.75 -2.83 -4.53
N PHE A 145 -9.51 -3.94 -3.82
CA PHE A 145 -8.63 -3.96 -2.66
C PHE A 145 -7.97 -5.34 -2.53
N ALA A 146 -6.86 -5.38 -1.79
CA ALA A 146 -6.14 -6.62 -1.52
C ALA A 146 -5.48 -6.62 -0.14
N SER A 147 -5.22 -5.45 0.43
CA SER A 147 -4.57 -5.32 1.73
C SER A 147 -5.54 -5.52 2.91
N PRO A 148 -5.06 -6.14 4.01
CA PRO A 148 -5.82 -6.27 5.24
C PRO A 148 -6.35 -4.94 5.79
N ILE A 149 -5.53 -3.88 5.78
CA ILE A 149 -5.93 -2.57 6.30
C ILE A 149 -7.12 -2.00 5.51
N LYS A 150 -7.08 -2.06 4.17
CA LYS A 150 -8.21 -1.59 3.35
C LYS A 150 -9.46 -2.43 3.58
N ALA A 151 -9.29 -3.75 3.69
CA ALA A 151 -10.40 -4.66 3.94
C ALA A 151 -11.11 -4.35 5.26
N ALA A 152 -10.33 -4.14 6.32
CA ALA A 152 -10.84 -3.83 7.66
C ALA A 152 -11.51 -2.46 7.70
N VAL A 153 -10.84 -1.42 7.19
CA VAL A 153 -11.34 -0.04 7.28
C VAL A 153 -12.53 0.22 6.35
N ALA A 154 -12.49 -0.28 5.11
CA ALA A 154 -13.52 0.01 4.12
C ALA A 154 -14.73 -0.93 4.22
N PHE A 155 -14.53 -2.18 4.66
CA PHE A 155 -15.54 -3.23 4.59
C PHE A 155 -15.77 -3.99 5.90
N GLY A 156 -15.04 -3.66 6.98
CA GLY A 156 -15.13 -4.38 8.25
C GLY A 156 -14.58 -5.81 8.20
N VAL A 157 -13.86 -6.18 7.14
CA VAL A 157 -13.32 -7.54 6.96
C VAL A 157 -12.00 -7.67 7.71
N ARG A 158 -11.95 -8.54 8.73
CA ARG A 158 -10.77 -8.75 9.57
C ARG A 158 -9.92 -9.96 9.15
N ASP A 159 -10.52 -10.93 8.46
CA ASP A 159 -9.86 -12.14 8.00
C ASP A 159 -10.03 -12.30 6.47
N LEU A 160 -8.95 -12.06 5.73
CA LEU A 160 -8.94 -12.19 4.27
C LEU A 160 -8.95 -13.65 3.81
N GLY A 161 -8.44 -14.58 4.62
CA GLY A 161 -8.45 -16.00 4.32
C GLY A 161 -9.87 -16.55 4.36
N GLN A 162 -10.61 -16.21 5.43
CA GLN A 162 -12.03 -16.54 5.54
C GLN A 162 -12.86 -15.88 4.43
N LEU A 163 -12.63 -14.60 4.14
CA LEU A 163 -13.30 -13.91 3.02
C LEU A 163 -13.06 -14.66 1.70
N ARG A 164 -11.81 -15.04 1.42
CA ARG A 164 -11.47 -15.77 0.20
C ARG A 164 -12.22 -17.10 0.09
N GLN A 165 -12.30 -17.87 1.18
CA GLN A 165 -13.03 -19.13 1.20
C GLN A 165 -14.53 -18.93 0.92
N GLN A 166 -15.15 -17.92 1.55
CA GLN A 166 -16.56 -17.61 1.35
C GLN A 166 -16.86 -17.17 -0.09
N VAL A 167 -16.02 -16.29 -0.65
CA VAL A 167 -16.14 -15.84 -2.04
C VAL A 167 -15.96 -17.02 -3.00
N HIS A 168 -15.00 -17.91 -2.75
CA HIS A 168 -14.78 -19.07 -3.60
C HIS A 168 -15.96 -20.07 -3.54
N ALA A 169 -16.56 -20.27 -2.36
CA ALA A 169 -17.68 -21.18 -2.19
C ALA A 169 -18.99 -20.65 -2.81
N ASN A 170 -19.25 -19.34 -2.69
CA ASN A 170 -20.56 -18.76 -3.02
C ASN A 170 -20.54 -17.82 -4.24
N GLY A 171 -19.37 -17.55 -4.80
CA GLY A 171 -19.14 -16.52 -5.83
C GLY A 171 -19.02 -15.09 -5.26
N TYR A 172 -19.59 -14.83 -4.08
CA TYR A 172 -19.51 -13.55 -3.39
C TYR A 172 -19.63 -13.72 -1.87
N GLN A 173 -19.22 -12.69 -1.13
CA GLN A 173 -19.56 -12.50 0.27
C GLN A 173 -20.27 -11.16 0.45
N ARG A 174 -21.47 -11.18 1.04
CA ARG A 174 -22.24 -9.97 1.33
C ARG A 174 -21.88 -9.45 2.71
N VAL A 175 -21.55 -8.16 2.81
CA VAL A 175 -21.23 -7.49 4.07
C VAL A 175 -22.05 -6.21 4.19
N ARG A 176 -22.36 -5.84 5.43
CA ARG A 176 -23.01 -4.57 5.75
C ARG A 176 -22.00 -3.66 6.43
N VAL A 177 -21.70 -2.52 5.82
CA VAL A 177 -20.74 -1.55 6.36
C VAL A 177 -21.47 -0.60 7.31
N GLU A 178 -21.02 -0.54 8.56
CA GLU A 178 -21.54 0.42 9.53
C GLU A 178 -21.04 1.84 9.25
N ARG A 179 -21.79 2.84 9.71
CA ARG A 179 -21.38 4.24 9.61
C ARG A 179 -20.19 4.48 10.53
N MET A 180 -19.06 4.93 9.97
CA MET A 180 -17.93 5.40 10.78
C MET A 180 -18.23 6.73 11.51
N LEU A 181 -19.16 7.55 10.98
CA LEU A 181 -19.63 8.78 11.63
C LEU A 181 -21.17 8.81 11.64
N ARG A 182 -21.76 9.01 12.83
CA ARG A 182 -23.19 9.36 12.94
C ARG A 182 -23.36 10.80 12.44
N ARG A 183 -24.49 11.07 11.78
CA ARG A 183 -24.89 12.46 11.50
C ARG A 183 -25.14 13.10 12.88
N ALA A 184 -24.41 14.17 13.21
CA ALA A 184 -24.75 15.02 14.35
C ALA A 184 -26.12 15.66 14.11
#